data_AF-A0A833SI48-F1
#
_entry.id   AF-A0A833SI48-F1
#
_cell.length_a   1.000
_cell.length_b   1.000
_cell.length_c   1.000
_cell.angle_alpha   90.00
_cell.angle_beta   90.00
_cell.angle_gamma   90.00
#
_symmetry.space_group_name_H-M   'P 1'
#
loop_
_entity.id
_entity.type
_entity.pdbx_description
1 polymer ?
#
loop_
_entity_poly.entity_id
_entity_poly.type
_entity_poly.pdbx_seq_one_letter_code
_entity_poly.pdbx_strand_id
1 'polypeptide(L)'
;MQLWNHRIMLTGVSVLLLLVSRTAALNLEGFKGDELRPYTNTVLPPDRVEEAAPIVQGVCYSPFHNPEYPFYGGSAAGLDSAMDTDFSIMKNYVKVVRTYYSSFYGYAVAPYAAKHGVQLYLGVFMTDESWYNDQVNAAIAAVKNYPNTIKAILVGNENIYPAGPYSPDQVLNRITALRARIQSETGRTVNIGTVQRHNEWTATSTRSAMLALAAGCDILGVNIYPFFDASYTASNPLAMLNGAWNNMLSIYPSDKVRLTEIGFPTAGAPPSFAPNNVPSLANSISFYKAFLNWSPVSGGQEVFWFMFFDRRPDDNTMGIELEKYFGFYTWNRQIKASSYPNLVTALPTAAPTSAPATATPTTSSPSAGTPAQVCRVHKVSSN
;
A
#
# COMPACT_ATOMS: atom_id res chain seq x y z
N MET A 1 45.48 -12.36 -56.30
CA MET A 1 46.44 -13.37 -55.80
C MET A 1 46.72 -13.05 -54.34
N GLN A 2 46.33 -13.97 -53.44
CA GLN A 2 46.80 -14.20 -52.04
C GLN A 2 46.71 -13.06 -50.99
N LEU A 3 45.90 -13.20 -49.90
CA LEU A 3 46.22 -13.79 -48.57
C LEU A 3 47.34 -13.00 -47.83
N TRP A 4 47.31 -12.57 -46.56
CA TRP A 4 46.52 -12.92 -45.37
C TRP A 4 46.80 -11.93 -44.20
N ASN A 5 45.80 -11.78 -43.31
CA ASN A 5 45.83 -11.57 -41.85
C ASN A 5 46.73 -10.50 -41.19
N HIS A 6 46.10 -9.61 -40.40
CA HIS A 6 46.07 -9.74 -38.94
C HIS A 6 44.77 -9.15 -38.37
N ARG A 7 44.02 -9.98 -37.62
CA ARG A 7 42.82 -9.62 -36.85
C ARG A 7 43.25 -9.04 -35.51
N ILE A 8 42.70 -7.88 -35.13
CA ILE A 8 42.49 -7.51 -33.73
C ILE A 8 40.98 -7.32 -33.57
N MET A 9 40.37 -8.23 -32.80
CA MET A 9 38.97 -8.11 -32.38
C MET A 9 38.89 -7.01 -31.31
N LEU A 10 38.27 -5.89 -31.66
CA LEU A 10 37.67 -5.00 -30.66
C LEU A 10 36.25 -5.51 -30.40
N THR A 11 36.13 -6.28 -29.32
CA THR A 11 34.87 -6.68 -28.70
C THR A 11 34.07 -5.42 -28.36
N GLY A 12 32.86 -5.34 -28.91
CA GLY A 12 31.92 -4.26 -28.63
C GLY A 12 31.62 -4.19 -27.14
N VAL A 13 31.88 -3.04 -26.54
CA VAL A 13 31.34 -2.68 -25.23
C VAL A 13 29.87 -2.39 -25.45
N SER A 14 29.03 -3.39 -25.23
CA SER A 14 27.60 -3.17 -24.99
C SER A 14 27.49 -2.35 -23.71
N VAL A 15 27.26 -1.04 -23.87
CA VAL A 15 26.84 -0.17 -22.79
C VAL A 15 25.43 -0.63 -22.40
N LEU A 16 25.37 -1.56 -21.45
CA LEU A 16 24.16 -1.91 -20.74
C LEU A 16 23.81 -0.68 -19.90
N LEU A 17 22.98 0.21 -20.46
CA LEU A 17 22.34 1.27 -19.69
C LEU A 17 21.43 0.58 -18.69
N LEU A 18 21.95 0.31 -17.49
CA LEU A 18 21.13 -0.06 -16.33
C LEU A 18 20.22 1.13 -16.05
N LEU A 19 19.02 1.13 -16.63
CA LEU A 19 17.89 1.80 -16.02
C LEU A 19 17.72 1.14 -14.66
N VAL A 20 18.31 1.73 -13.63
CA VAL A 20 18.03 1.36 -12.25
C VAL A 20 16.56 1.71 -12.04
N SER A 21 15.69 0.72 -12.18
CA SER A 21 14.31 0.83 -11.71
C SER A 21 14.40 1.17 -10.23
N ARG A 22 14.16 2.43 -9.87
CA ARG A 22 14.24 2.89 -8.47
C ARG A 22 13.29 2.02 -7.66
N THR A 23 13.87 1.18 -6.82
CA THR A 23 13.21 0.03 -6.20
C THR A 23 12.27 0.50 -5.08
N ALA A 24 10.99 0.64 -5.36
CA ALA A 24 9.86 0.48 -4.41
C ALA A 24 9.95 1.20 -3.03
N ALA A 25 10.81 2.20 -2.88
CA ALA A 25 10.89 3.06 -1.73
C ALA A 25 10.94 4.50 -2.25
N LEU A 26 10.24 5.38 -1.55
CA LEU A 26 10.23 6.85 -1.66
C LEU A 26 10.83 7.42 -2.95
N ASN A 27 9.97 7.75 -3.91
CA ASN A 27 10.41 8.47 -5.10
C ASN A 27 10.49 9.98 -4.83
N LEU A 28 11.71 10.47 -4.59
CA LEU A 28 11.96 11.90 -4.40
C LEU A 28 12.15 12.68 -5.73
N GLU A 29 11.92 12.06 -6.89
CA GLU A 29 12.05 12.74 -8.18
C GLU A 29 11.04 13.89 -8.30
N GLY A 30 11.55 15.11 -8.47
CA GLY A 30 10.72 16.31 -8.53
C GLY A 30 10.27 16.86 -7.17
N PHE A 31 10.69 16.26 -6.04
CA PHE A 31 10.52 16.88 -4.72
C PHE A 31 11.51 18.03 -4.54
N LYS A 32 11.00 19.16 -4.07
CA LYS A 32 11.68 20.42 -3.78
C LYS A 32 11.63 20.75 -2.29
N GLY A 33 10.81 20.05 -1.52
CA GLY A 33 10.67 20.24 -0.08
C GLY A 33 9.57 21.24 0.31
N ASP A 34 8.62 21.50 -0.57
CA ASP A 34 7.49 22.40 -0.33
C ASP A 34 6.17 21.95 -0.99
N GLU A 35 6.09 20.66 -1.32
CA GLU A 35 4.98 20.04 -2.03
C GLU A 35 3.66 20.05 -1.24
N LEU A 36 3.72 19.88 0.07
CA LEU A 36 2.52 19.76 0.91
C LEU A 36 2.20 21.09 1.59
N ARG A 37 3.18 21.98 1.79
CA ARG A 37 3.02 23.30 2.41
C ARG A 37 1.80 24.07 1.89
N PRO A 38 1.53 24.20 0.57
CA PRO A 38 0.40 24.96 0.05
C PRO A 38 -0.96 24.45 0.55
N TYR A 39 -1.03 23.18 0.93
CA TYR A 39 -2.28 22.52 1.29
C TYR A 39 -2.52 22.47 2.80
N THR A 40 -1.55 22.83 3.64
CA THR A 40 -1.60 22.70 5.12
C THR A 40 -2.90 23.23 5.75
N ASN A 41 -3.48 24.30 5.20
CA ASN A 41 -4.71 24.92 5.71
C ASN A 41 -5.96 24.56 4.90
N THR A 42 -5.90 23.51 4.07
CA THR A 42 -7.03 23.09 3.23
C THR A 42 -8.14 22.54 4.13
N VAL A 43 -9.29 23.19 4.05
CA VAL A 43 -10.52 22.74 4.71
C VAL A 43 -11.35 21.99 3.68
N LEU A 44 -11.79 20.78 4.04
CA LEU A 44 -12.68 20.00 3.18
C LEU A 44 -14.05 20.70 3.11
N PRO A 45 -14.58 21.03 1.92
CA PRO A 45 -15.91 21.62 1.80
C PRO A 45 -16.99 20.71 2.42
N PRO A 46 -18.03 21.25 3.10
CA PRO A 46 -19.04 20.44 3.78
C PRO A 46 -19.78 19.45 2.88
N ASP A 47 -19.95 19.78 1.60
CA ASP A 47 -20.58 18.93 0.58
C ASP A 47 -19.67 17.78 0.10
N ARG A 48 -18.40 17.79 0.50
CA ARG A 48 -17.40 16.76 0.21
C ARG A 48 -17.08 15.88 1.42
N VAL A 49 -17.71 16.16 2.56
CA VAL A 49 -17.59 15.33 3.76
C VAL A 49 -18.49 14.11 3.58
N GLU A 50 -17.89 12.93 3.63
CA GLU A 50 -18.56 11.63 3.62
C GLU A 50 -18.33 10.96 4.99
N GLU A 51 -18.58 9.65 5.10
CA GLU A 51 -18.38 8.92 6.35
C GLU A 51 -16.87 8.84 6.71
N ALA A 52 -16.56 9.20 7.96
CA ALA A 52 -15.25 8.96 8.55
C ALA A 52 -15.23 7.62 9.28
N ALA A 53 -14.15 6.86 9.11
CA ALA A 53 -13.88 5.62 9.81
C ALA A 53 -12.60 5.74 10.63
N PRO A 54 -12.53 5.14 11.83
CA PRO A 54 -11.28 5.02 12.57
C PRO A 54 -10.18 4.40 11.71
N ILE A 55 -8.96 4.91 11.86
CA ILE A 55 -7.84 4.34 11.13
C ILE A 55 -7.52 2.93 11.63
N VAL A 56 -7.20 2.04 10.69
CA VAL A 56 -6.70 0.69 10.95
C VAL A 56 -5.24 0.66 10.52
N GLN A 57 -4.33 0.57 11.49
CA GLN A 57 -2.91 0.56 11.19
C GLN A 57 -2.53 -0.70 10.39
N GLY A 58 -2.05 -0.48 9.17
CA GLY A 58 -1.25 -1.41 8.39
C GLY A 58 0.21 -0.95 8.27
N VAL A 59 1.00 -1.74 7.56
CA VAL A 59 2.42 -1.44 7.29
C VAL A 59 2.82 -1.80 5.87
N CYS A 60 3.78 -1.07 5.33
CA CYS A 60 4.46 -1.42 4.10
C CYS A 60 5.51 -2.50 4.37
N TYR A 61 5.62 -3.46 3.45
CA TYR A 61 6.54 -4.59 3.54
C TYR A 61 7.20 -4.90 2.20
N SER A 62 8.50 -5.16 2.28
CA SER A 62 9.29 -5.86 1.28
C SER A 62 10.30 -6.75 2.01
N PRO A 63 10.74 -7.87 1.39
CA PRO A 63 11.75 -8.75 1.98
C PRO A 63 13.18 -8.22 1.78
N PHE A 64 13.34 -6.94 1.41
CA PHE A 64 14.64 -6.33 1.05
C PHE A 64 15.66 -6.34 2.20
N HIS A 65 15.16 -6.40 3.44
CA HIS A 65 15.98 -6.54 4.64
C HIS A 65 16.65 -7.92 4.78
N ASN A 66 16.16 -8.93 4.06
CA ASN A 66 16.64 -10.30 4.18
C ASN A 66 17.96 -10.52 3.42
N PRO A 67 18.93 -11.25 4.01
CA PRO A 67 20.15 -11.65 3.31
C PRO A 67 19.85 -12.53 2.08
N GLU A 68 18.76 -13.29 2.10
CA GLU A 68 18.29 -14.12 0.98
C GLU A 68 17.81 -13.31 -0.23
N TYR A 69 17.62 -11.99 -0.11
CA TYR A 69 17.27 -11.14 -1.24
C TYR A 69 18.53 -10.77 -2.05
N PRO A 70 18.66 -11.16 -3.33
CA PRO A 70 19.92 -11.01 -4.06
C PRO A 70 20.04 -9.65 -4.78
N PHE A 71 20.32 -8.55 -4.05
CA PHE A 71 20.47 -7.20 -4.64
C PHE A 71 21.52 -7.13 -5.74
N TYR A 72 22.61 -7.89 -5.59
CA TYR A 72 23.78 -7.83 -6.46
C TYR A 72 23.92 -9.11 -7.31
N GLY A 73 22.79 -9.76 -7.60
CA GLY A 73 22.74 -11.07 -8.25
C GLY A 73 22.97 -12.23 -7.28
N GLY A 74 22.81 -13.45 -7.78
CA GLY A 74 22.92 -14.68 -6.98
C GLY A 74 21.57 -15.40 -6.80
N SER A 75 21.54 -16.36 -5.88
CA SER A 75 20.36 -17.17 -5.60
C SER A 75 19.41 -16.46 -4.64
N ALA A 76 18.11 -16.58 -4.89
CA ALA A 76 17.05 -16.19 -3.97
C ALA A 76 16.55 -17.37 -3.11
N ALA A 77 17.33 -18.46 -3.01
CA ALA A 77 16.98 -19.62 -2.19
C ALA A 77 16.79 -19.21 -0.71
N GLY A 78 15.72 -19.70 -0.09
CA GLY A 78 15.36 -19.38 1.29
C GLY A 78 14.52 -18.12 1.46
N LEU A 79 14.28 -17.34 0.39
CA LEU A 79 13.45 -16.14 0.45
C LEU A 79 11.99 -16.44 0.85
N ASP A 80 11.49 -17.62 0.51
CA ASP A 80 10.23 -18.16 1.02
C ASP A 80 10.18 -18.22 2.56
N SER A 81 11.17 -18.89 3.15
CA SER A 81 11.28 -19.08 4.59
C SER A 81 11.55 -17.76 5.32
N ALA A 82 12.30 -16.86 4.68
CA ALA A 82 12.54 -15.51 5.19
C ALA A 82 11.24 -14.69 5.23
N MET A 83 10.45 -14.70 4.16
CA MET A 83 9.14 -14.05 4.14
C MET A 83 8.16 -14.68 5.15
N ASP A 84 8.14 -16.00 5.28
CA ASP A 84 7.33 -16.68 6.29
C ASP A 84 7.66 -16.20 7.71
N THR A 85 8.96 -16.08 8.01
CA THR A 85 9.45 -15.55 9.29
C THR A 85 8.99 -14.10 9.50
N ASP A 86 9.08 -13.27 8.47
CA ASP A 86 8.67 -11.86 8.55
C ASP A 86 7.17 -11.70 8.86
N PHE A 87 6.31 -12.46 8.16
CA PHE A 87 4.87 -12.47 8.45
C PHE A 87 4.55 -13.03 9.84
N SER A 88 5.34 -13.99 10.33
CA SER A 88 5.20 -14.52 11.70
C SER A 88 5.44 -13.47 12.79
N ILE A 89 6.26 -12.45 12.49
CA ILE A 89 6.52 -11.30 13.36
C ILE A 89 5.43 -10.25 13.18
N MET A 90 5.15 -9.85 11.93
CA MET A 90 4.19 -8.78 11.61
C MET A 90 2.78 -9.03 12.14
N LYS A 91 2.31 -10.29 12.18
CA LYS A 91 0.96 -10.65 12.64
C LYS A 91 0.63 -10.20 14.06
N ASN A 92 1.65 -9.95 14.89
CA ASN A 92 1.51 -9.49 16.26
C ASN A 92 1.19 -7.99 16.34
N TYR A 93 1.43 -7.23 15.26
CA TYR A 93 1.37 -5.77 15.22
C TYR A 93 0.39 -5.21 14.20
N VAL A 94 0.09 -5.98 13.15
CA VAL A 94 -0.86 -5.56 12.10
C VAL A 94 -1.76 -6.70 11.65
N LYS A 95 -2.92 -6.34 11.11
CA LYS A 95 -3.83 -7.26 10.42
C LYS A 95 -3.79 -7.14 8.90
N VAL A 96 -3.20 -6.06 8.39
CA VAL A 96 -3.08 -5.80 6.96
C VAL A 96 -1.69 -5.28 6.63
N VAL A 97 -1.13 -5.81 5.54
CA VAL A 97 0.18 -5.43 5.01
C VAL A 97 0.01 -4.96 3.58
N ARG A 98 0.68 -3.87 3.23
CA ARG A 98 0.85 -3.42 1.85
C ARG A 98 2.18 -3.92 1.32
N THR A 99 2.17 -4.45 0.10
CA THR A 99 3.37 -4.87 -0.62
C THR A 99 3.52 -4.12 -1.93
N TYR A 100 4.73 -4.12 -2.48
CA TYR A 100 5.04 -3.47 -3.76
C TYR A 100 5.04 -4.43 -4.95
N TYR A 101 5.22 -5.72 -4.66
CA TYR A 101 5.28 -6.81 -5.63
C TYR A 101 4.34 -7.92 -5.20
N SER A 102 3.85 -8.67 -6.17
CA SER A 102 3.02 -9.86 -5.95
C SER A 102 3.90 -11.07 -5.68
N SER A 103 5.11 -11.07 -6.25
CA SER A 103 6.16 -12.04 -5.97
C SER A 103 7.54 -11.40 -6.02
N PHE A 104 8.48 -11.94 -5.27
CA PHE A 104 9.90 -11.56 -5.30
C PHE A 104 10.72 -12.75 -5.77
N TYR A 105 11.42 -12.62 -6.90
CA TYR A 105 12.20 -13.71 -7.51
C TYR A 105 11.43 -15.04 -7.65
N GLY A 106 10.16 -14.97 -8.06
CA GLY A 106 9.29 -16.14 -8.23
C GLY A 106 8.62 -16.63 -6.95
N TYR A 107 8.98 -16.12 -5.77
CA TYR A 107 8.31 -16.44 -4.51
C TYR A 107 7.12 -15.51 -4.29
N ALA A 108 5.91 -16.05 -4.42
CA ALA A 108 4.66 -15.30 -4.22
C ALA A 108 4.46 -14.91 -2.74
N VAL A 109 3.95 -13.71 -2.48
CA VAL A 109 3.76 -13.19 -1.11
C VAL A 109 2.54 -13.82 -0.42
N ALA A 110 1.46 -14.02 -1.15
CA ALA A 110 0.14 -14.38 -0.61
C ALA A 110 0.11 -15.65 0.28
N PRO A 111 0.81 -16.75 -0.03
CA PRO A 111 0.82 -17.94 0.82
C PRO A 111 1.28 -17.66 2.27
N TYR A 112 2.31 -16.81 2.44
CA TYR A 112 2.86 -16.51 3.77
C TYR A 112 1.93 -15.60 4.57
N ALA A 113 1.37 -14.59 3.93
CA ALA A 113 0.39 -13.72 4.56
C ALA A 113 -0.86 -14.52 5.00
N ALA A 114 -1.36 -15.40 4.12
CA ALA A 114 -2.49 -16.28 4.42
C ALA A 114 -2.21 -17.21 5.61
N LYS A 115 -1.03 -17.85 5.64
CA LYS A 115 -0.60 -18.73 6.74
C LYS A 115 -0.62 -18.04 8.11
N HIS A 116 -0.29 -16.75 8.16
CA HIS A 116 -0.25 -15.97 9.40
C HIS A 116 -1.50 -15.13 9.68
N GLY A 117 -2.55 -15.26 8.86
CA GLY A 117 -3.81 -14.52 9.03
C GLY A 117 -3.66 -13.02 8.82
N VAL A 118 -2.71 -12.59 7.98
CA VAL A 118 -2.46 -11.20 7.62
C VAL A 118 -3.05 -10.95 6.24
N GLN A 119 -3.91 -9.94 6.11
CA GLN A 119 -4.49 -9.57 4.82
C GLN A 119 -3.54 -8.67 4.02
N LEU A 120 -3.77 -8.57 2.71
CA LEU A 120 -2.89 -7.87 1.77
C LEU A 120 -3.60 -6.78 0.99
N TYR A 121 -2.95 -5.62 0.93
CA TYR A 121 -2.97 -4.74 -0.23
C TYR A 121 -1.79 -5.19 -1.10
N LEU A 122 -2.07 -6.13 -2.01
CA LEU A 122 -1.05 -6.82 -2.81
C LEU A 122 -0.56 -5.90 -3.93
N GLY A 123 0.74 -5.60 -3.96
CA GLY A 123 1.32 -4.78 -5.02
C GLY A 123 1.48 -5.57 -6.32
N VAL A 124 1.27 -4.94 -7.47
CA VAL A 124 1.71 -5.43 -8.77
C VAL A 124 2.68 -4.37 -9.29
N PHE A 125 3.97 -4.66 -9.22
CA PHE A 125 5.00 -3.71 -9.64
C PHE A 125 4.84 -3.39 -11.13
N MET A 126 4.80 -2.10 -11.50
CA MET A 126 4.73 -1.68 -12.90
C MET A 126 6.12 -1.53 -13.51
N THR A 127 6.34 -2.22 -14.62
CA THR A 127 7.49 -2.04 -15.52
C THR A 127 7.06 -2.36 -16.96
N ASP A 128 7.87 -2.02 -17.96
CA ASP A 128 7.73 -2.48 -19.35
C ASP A 128 8.57 -3.73 -19.62
N GLU A 129 9.33 -4.18 -18.63
CA GLU A 129 10.10 -5.42 -18.72
C GLU A 129 9.19 -6.65 -18.76
N SER A 130 9.64 -7.68 -19.48
CA SER A 130 8.85 -8.89 -19.73
C SER A 130 8.37 -9.62 -18.46
N TRP A 131 9.13 -9.51 -17.35
CA TRP A 131 8.77 -10.11 -16.06
C TRP A 131 7.58 -9.42 -15.37
N TYR A 132 7.06 -8.29 -15.88
CA TYR A 132 5.79 -7.72 -15.43
C TYR A 132 4.67 -8.77 -15.44
N ASN A 133 4.66 -9.66 -16.45
CA ASN A 133 3.67 -10.72 -16.54
C ASN A 133 3.74 -11.71 -15.37
N ASP A 134 4.91 -11.91 -14.76
CA ASP A 134 5.04 -12.76 -13.58
C ASP A 134 4.36 -12.13 -12.36
N GLN A 135 4.42 -10.80 -12.23
CA GLN A 135 3.69 -10.07 -11.19
C GLN A 135 2.17 -10.19 -11.38
N VAL A 136 1.70 -10.01 -12.62
CA VAL A 136 0.29 -10.16 -12.98
C VAL A 136 -0.20 -11.58 -12.69
N ASN A 137 0.54 -12.60 -13.13
CA ASN A 137 0.18 -14.00 -12.92
C ASN A 137 0.18 -14.37 -11.43
N ALA A 138 1.14 -13.88 -10.65
CA ALA A 138 1.17 -14.08 -9.21
C ALA A 138 -0.03 -13.42 -8.50
N ALA A 139 -0.45 -12.23 -8.93
CA ALA A 139 -1.64 -11.55 -8.39
C ALA A 139 -2.93 -12.33 -8.68
N ILE A 140 -3.10 -12.82 -9.91
CA ILE A 140 -4.25 -13.66 -10.30
C ILE A 140 -4.27 -14.96 -9.50
N ALA A 141 -3.12 -15.62 -9.36
CA ALA A 141 -2.98 -16.83 -8.54
C ALA A 141 -3.30 -16.56 -7.07
N ALA A 142 -2.91 -15.40 -6.54
CA ALA A 142 -3.23 -14.98 -5.18
C ALA A 142 -4.75 -14.82 -4.98
N VAL A 143 -5.45 -14.17 -5.91
CA VAL A 143 -6.92 -14.03 -5.86
C VAL A 143 -7.62 -15.39 -5.96
N LYS A 144 -7.12 -16.29 -6.82
CA LYS A 144 -7.68 -17.63 -7.01
C LYS A 144 -7.54 -18.49 -5.76
N ASN A 145 -6.34 -18.54 -5.18
CA ASN A 145 -5.96 -19.51 -4.16
C ASN A 145 -6.10 -18.98 -2.72
N TYR A 146 -5.99 -17.66 -2.52
CA TYR A 146 -6.00 -17.00 -1.20
C TYR A 146 -6.99 -15.82 -1.16
N PRO A 147 -8.25 -15.99 -1.59
CA PRO A 147 -9.19 -14.88 -1.75
C PRO A 147 -9.47 -14.10 -0.46
N ASN A 148 -9.51 -14.77 0.70
CA ASN A 148 -9.76 -14.13 2.00
C ASN A 148 -8.55 -13.29 2.49
N THR A 149 -7.39 -13.50 1.87
CA THR A 149 -6.15 -12.79 2.18
C THR A 149 -6.06 -11.49 1.39
N ILE A 150 -6.66 -11.38 0.20
CA ILE A 150 -6.50 -10.21 -0.67
C ILE A 150 -7.62 -9.20 -0.40
N LYS A 151 -7.31 -8.07 0.25
CA LYS A 151 -8.26 -6.95 0.39
C LYS A 151 -8.33 -6.11 -0.87
N ALA A 152 -7.17 -5.85 -1.47
CA ALA A 152 -7.03 -5.04 -2.67
C ALA A 152 -5.76 -5.42 -3.44
N ILE A 153 -5.74 -5.09 -4.72
CA ILE A 153 -4.54 -5.12 -5.56
C ILE A 153 -4.18 -3.68 -5.95
N LEU A 154 -2.92 -3.32 -5.80
CA LEU A 154 -2.38 -2.01 -6.15
C LEU A 154 -1.43 -2.15 -7.33
N VAL A 155 -1.84 -1.69 -8.52
CA VAL A 155 -1.05 -1.72 -9.75
C VAL A 155 -0.19 -0.46 -9.82
N GLY A 156 1.12 -0.65 -9.65
CA GLY A 156 2.09 0.44 -9.64
C GLY A 156 2.14 1.25 -8.34
N ASN A 157 3.26 1.94 -8.16
CA ASN A 157 3.58 2.88 -7.09
C ASN A 157 4.38 4.05 -7.66
N GLU A 158 3.81 5.26 -7.61
CA GLU A 158 4.45 6.52 -8.01
C GLU A 158 5.01 6.45 -9.44
N ASN A 159 4.22 5.84 -10.32
CA ASN A 159 4.60 5.53 -11.69
C ASN A 159 4.17 6.59 -12.70
N ILE A 160 3.29 7.51 -12.29
CA ILE A 160 2.80 8.58 -13.16
C ILE A 160 3.82 9.71 -13.25
N TYR A 161 4.02 10.25 -14.45
CA TYR A 161 4.90 11.40 -14.69
C TYR A 161 4.49 12.61 -13.84
N PRO A 162 5.44 13.36 -13.24
CA PRO A 162 6.89 13.26 -13.43
C PRO A 162 7.60 12.27 -12.50
N ALA A 163 6.90 11.63 -11.56
CA ALA A 163 7.52 10.66 -10.66
C ALA A 163 8.04 9.43 -11.42
N GLY A 164 7.20 8.90 -12.32
CA GLY A 164 7.54 7.74 -13.13
C GLY A 164 7.36 7.98 -14.62
N PRO A 165 7.60 6.95 -15.44
CA PRO A 165 7.64 7.11 -16.89
C PRO A 165 6.26 6.97 -17.56
N TYR A 166 5.18 6.78 -16.80
CA TYR A 166 3.87 6.42 -17.35
C TYR A 166 2.87 7.58 -17.32
N SER A 167 1.91 7.55 -18.25
CA SER A 167 0.72 8.40 -18.21
C SER A 167 -0.40 7.76 -17.36
N PRO A 168 -1.38 8.55 -16.89
CA PRO A 168 -2.54 7.99 -16.17
C PRO A 168 -3.31 6.95 -17.00
N ASP A 169 -3.41 7.15 -18.32
CA ASP A 169 -4.09 6.21 -19.23
C ASP A 169 -3.36 4.87 -19.32
N GLN A 170 -2.03 4.87 -19.34
CA GLN A 170 -1.25 3.63 -19.34
C GLN A 170 -1.46 2.82 -18.06
N VAL A 171 -1.54 3.50 -16.91
CA VAL A 171 -1.86 2.86 -15.61
C VAL A 171 -3.28 2.29 -15.65
N LEU A 172 -4.26 3.08 -16.12
CA LEU A 172 -5.66 2.65 -16.24
C LEU A 172 -5.81 1.43 -17.15
N ASN A 173 -5.08 1.37 -18.26
CA ASN A 173 -5.08 0.23 -19.17
C ASN A 173 -4.56 -1.05 -18.49
N ARG A 174 -3.51 -0.94 -17.66
CA ARG A 174 -2.99 -2.09 -16.89
C ARG A 174 -3.99 -2.57 -15.82
N ILE A 175 -4.64 -1.65 -15.13
CA ILE A 175 -5.71 -1.96 -14.16
C ILE A 175 -6.87 -2.68 -14.86
N THR A 176 -7.32 -2.15 -15.99
CA THR A 176 -8.43 -2.72 -16.76
C THR A 176 -8.11 -4.12 -17.28
N ALA A 177 -6.90 -4.31 -17.81
CA ALA A 177 -6.43 -5.62 -18.28
C ALA A 177 -6.32 -6.63 -17.14
N LEU A 178 -5.75 -6.24 -15.99
CA LEU A 178 -5.67 -7.12 -14.82
C LEU A 178 -7.05 -7.50 -14.30
N ARG A 179 -7.97 -6.53 -14.18
CA ARG A 179 -9.35 -6.77 -13.75
C ARG A 179 -10.05 -7.79 -14.65
N ALA A 180 -9.94 -7.62 -15.97
CA ALA A 180 -10.54 -8.52 -16.95
C ALA A 180 -9.98 -9.95 -16.82
N ARG A 181 -8.67 -10.09 -16.65
CA ARG A 181 -8.01 -11.40 -16.46
C ARG A 181 -8.41 -12.07 -15.15
N ILE A 182 -8.47 -11.33 -14.04
CA ILE A 182 -8.93 -11.87 -12.75
C ILE A 182 -10.35 -12.42 -12.89
N GLN A 183 -11.25 -11.66 -13.52
CA GLN A 183 -12.64 -12.09 -13.72
C GLN A 183 -12.72 -13.33 -14.60
N SER A 184 -11.99 -13.38 -15.73
CA SER A 184 -12.08 -14.51 -16.67
C SER A 184 -11.40 -15.78 -16.15
N GLU A 185 -10.28 -15.66 -15.44
CA GLU A 185 -9.48 -16.82 -14.97
C GLU A 185 -9.92 -17.35 -13.60
N THR A 186 -10.59 -16.53 -12.79
CA THR A 186 -10.95 -16.89 -11.41
C THR A 186 -12.44 -16.80 -11.11
N GLY A 187 -13.22 -16.07 -11.91
CA GLY A 187 -14.63 -15.79 -11.65
C GLY A 187 -14.88 -14.84 -10.47
N ARG A 188 -13.84 -14.20 -9.93
CA ARG A 188 -13.90 -13.35 -8.73
C ARG A 188 -13.72 -11.88 -9.08
N THR A 189 -14.30 -11.03 -8.24
CA THR A 189 -14.03 -9.59 -8.19
C THR A 189 -13.18 -9.28 -6.96
N VAL A 190 -12.25 -8.34 -7.10
CA VAL A 190 -11.42 -7.80 -6.01
C VAL A 190 -11.24 -6.31 -6.26
N ASN A 191 -11.06 -5.53 -5.19
CA ASN A 191 -10.75 -4.11 -5.31
C ASN A 191 -9.39 -3.92 -6.00
N ILE A 192 -9.32 -3.09 -7.02
CA ILE A 192 -8.08 -2.77 -7.75
C ILE A 192 -7.88 -1.27 -7.82
N GLY A 193 -6.66 -0.83 -7.56
CA GLY A 193 -6.28 0.57 -7.57
C GLY A 193 -4.84 0.79 -8.03
N THR A 194 -4.35 1.99 -7.81
CA THR A 194 -2.94 2.36 -7.97
C THR A 194 -2.51 3.28 -6.84
N VAL A 195 -1.20 3.43 -6.66
CA VAL A 195 -0.61 4.33 -5.66
C VAL A 195 0.18 5.43 -6.34
N GLN A 196 -0.07 6.68 -5.99
CA GLN A 196 0.69 7.84 -6.47
C GLN A 196 0.96 8.81 -5.31
N ARG A 197 1.84 9.79 -5.52
CA ARG A 197 2.02 10.87 -4.53
C ARG A 197 0.84 11.81 -4.60
N HIS A 198 0.68 12.61 -3.55
CA HIS A 198 -0.28 13.72 -3.53
C HIS A 198 -0.15 14.62 -4.78
N ASN A 199 1.08 14.91 -5.22
CA ASN A 199 1.33 15.80 -6.35
C ASN A 199 0.73 15.31 -7.66
N GLU A 200 0.97 14.05 -8.03
CA GLU A 200 0.43 13.50 -9.27
C GLU A 200 -1.10 13.41 -9.22
N TRP A 201 -1.67 13.03 -8.07
CA TRP A 201 -3.13 12.99 -7.91
C TRP A 201 -3.80 14.35 -8.08
N THR A 202 -3.16 15.43 -7.64
CA THR A 202 -3.78 16.75 -7.56
C THR A 202 -3.36 17.71 -8.67
N ALA A 203 -2.37 17.31 -9.47
CA ALA A 203 -1.87 18.03 -10.63
C ALA A 203 -3.01 18.51 -11.56
N THR A 204 -3.06 19.82 -11.80
CA THR A 204 -4.08 20.44 -12.66
C THR A 204 -3.83 20.15 -14.14
N SER A 205 -2.56 20.01 -14.55
CA SER A 205 -2.15 19.74 -15.93
C SER A 205 -2.63 18.39 -16.47
N THR A 206 -2.87 17.41 -15.60
CA THR A 206 -3.31 16.05 -15.96
C THR A 206 -4.69 15.71 -15.38
N ARG A 207 -5.43 16.70 -14.84
CA ARG A 207 -6.66 16.50 -14.07
C ARG A 207 -7.68 15.58 -14.74
N SER A 208 -7.97 15.78 -16.03
CA SER A 208 -8.95 14.98 -16.75
C SER A 208 -8.55 13.50 -16.83
N ALA A 209 -7.27 13.22 -17.09
CA ALA A 209 -6.76 11.85 -17.16
C ALA A 209 -6.68 11.20 -15.76
N MET A 210 -6.34 11.98 -14.73
CA MET A 210 -6.37 11.50 -13.33
C MET A 210 -7.79 11.17 -12.85
N LEU A 211 -8.79 11.96 -13.24
CA LEU A 211 -10.20 11.65 -12.97
C LEU A 211 -10.67 10.38 -13.70
N ALA A 212 -10.25 10.19 -14.95
CA ALA A 212 -10.55 8.95 -15.69
C ALA A 212 -9.91 7.72 -15.04
N LEU A 213 -8.64 7.83 -14.62
CA LEU A 213 -7.96 6.80 -13.85
C LEU A 213 -8.69 6.50 -12.54
N ALA A 214 -9.06 7.54 -11.78
CA ALA A 214 -9.78 7.39 -10.52
C ALA A 214 -11.16 6.73 -10.68
N ALA A 215 -11.87 7.01 -11.79
CA ALA A 215 -13.12 6.36 -12.13
C ALA A 215 -12.94 4.85 -12.37
N GLY A 216 -11.81 4.45 -12.98
CA GLY A 216 -11.45 3.06 -13.20
C GLY A 216 -10.91 2.31 -11.98
N CYS A 217 -10.62 3.00 -10.88
CA CYS A 217 -10.06 2.41 -9.65
C CYS A 217 -11.14 2.24 -8.56
N ASP A 218 -10.99 1.18 -7.77
CA ASP A 218 -11.72 0.96 -6.52
C ASP A 218 -10.96 1.56 -5.33
N ILE A 219 -9.64 1.64 -5.42
CA ILE A 219 -8.74 2.24 -4.41
C ILE A 219 -7.86 3.31 -5.07
N LEU A 220 -7.79 4.48 -4.45
CA LEU A 220 -6.87 5.56 -4.79
C LEU A 220 -5.82 5.65 -3.68
N GLY A 221 -4.71 4.94 -3.85
CA GLY A 221 -3.61 4.99 -2.89
C GLY A 221 -2.85 6.29 -3.01
N VAL A 222 -2.67 7.00 -1.89
CA VAL A 222 -1.89 8.22 -1.82
C VAL A 222 -0.75 8.08 -0.82
N ASN A 223 0.47 8.39 -1.26
CA ASN A 223 1.64 8.49 -0.40
C ASN A 223 1.81 9.95 0.06
N ILE A 224 1.87 10.16 1.37
CA ILE A 224 1.96 11.50 1.98
C ILE A 224 3.01 11.48 3.08
N TYR A 225 4.10 12.22 2.87
CA TYR A 225 5.20 12.32 3.82
C TYR A 225 5.45 13.77 4.24
N PRO A 226 4.88 14.20 5.38
CA PRO A 226 5.23 15.48 5.98
C PRO A 226 6.74 15.63 6.23
N PHE A 227 7.45 14.51 6.50
CA PHE A 227 8.90 14.49 6.71
C PHE A 227 9.72 15.10 5.57
N PHE A 228 9.24 15.03 4.32
CA PHE A 228 9.99 15.56 3.17
C PHE A 228 9.66 17.01 2.83
N ASP A 229 8.88 17.73 3.64
CA ASP A 229 8.59 19.15 3.42
C ASP A 229 9.23 20.01 4.51
N ALA A 230 9.95 21.06 4.12
CA ALA A 230 10.69 21.97 5.00
C ALA A 230 9.79 22.72 5.99
N SER A 231 8.48 22.73 5.75
CA SER A 231 7.48 23.41 6.58
C SER A 231 6.92 22.52 7.70
N TYR A 232 7.37 21.27 7.79
CA TYR A 232 7.03 20.38 8.89
C TYR A 232 7.42 21.00 10.23
N THR A 233 6.54 20.85 11.23
CA THR A 233 6.81 21.26 12.61
C THR A 233 6.39 20.16 13.57
N ALA A 234 7.25 19.87 14.56
CA ALA A 234 6.95 18.87 15.58
C ALA A 234 5.80 19.29 16.52
N SER A 235 5.50 20.60 16.61
CA SER A 235 4.37 21.12 17.39
C SER A 235 3.02 20.88 16.74
N ASN A 236 2.97 20.70 15.41
CA ASN A 236 1.75 20.34 14.69
C ASN A 236 2.06 19.28 13.61
N PRO A 237 2.41 18.05 14.03
CA PRO A 237 3.02 17.06 13.14
C PRO A 237 2.09 16.56 12.03
N LEU A 238 0.77 16.67 12.21
CA LEU A 238 -0.22 16.19 11.25
C LEU A 238 -0.84 17.28 10.36
N ALA A 239 -0.44 18.55 10.50
CA ALA A 239 -1.01 19.65 9.74
C ALA A 239 -0.97 19.40 8.22
N MET A 240 0.17 18.95 7.75
CA MET A 240 0.41 18.71 6.32
C MET A 240 -0.31 17.46 5.83
N LEU A 241 -0.40 16.41 6.67
CA LEU A 241 -1.21 15.23 6.37
C LEU A 241 -2.68 15.61 6.21
N ASN A 242 -3.23 16.36 7.17
CA ASN A 242 -4.63 16.82 7.13
C ASN A 242 -4.90 17.67 5.89
N GLY A 243 -4.02 18.64 5.61
CA GLY A 243 -4.15 19.51 4.45
C GLY A 243 -4.14 18.76 3.12
N ALA A 244 -3.15 17.88 2.93
CA ALA A 244 -3.02 17.06 1.72
C ALA A 244 -4.17 16.05 1.58
N TRP A 245 -4.60 15.43 2.68
CA TRP A 245 -5.76 14.55 2.69
C TRP A 245 -7.04 15.29 2.30
N ASN A 246 -7.31 16.45 2.89
CA ASN A 246 -8.47 17.26 2.54
C ASN A 246 -8.41 17.73 1.08
N ASN A 247 -7.22 18.02 0.56
CA ASN A 247 -7.07 18.36 -0.86
C ASN A 247 -7.41 17.18 -1.78
N MET A 248 -6.96 15.97 -1.45
CA MET A 248 -7.39 14.75 -2.14
C MET A 248 -8.92 14.61 -2.15
N LEU A 249 -9.56 14.77 -0.98
CA LEU A 249 -10.99 14.60 -0.83
C LEU A 249 -11.83 15.70 -1.49
N SER A 250 -11.25 16.89 -1.70
CA SER A 250 -11.88 17.95 -2.52
C SER A 250 -12.03 17.55 -3.99
N ILE A 251 -11.28 16.55 -4.46
CA ILE A 251 -11.26 16.08 -5.85
C ILE A 251 -11.90 14.69 -5.97
N TYR A 252 -11.53 13.76 -5.10
CA TYR A 252 -11.91 12.35 -5.15
C TYR A 252 -12.82 11.93 -4.00
N PRO A 253 -13.65 10.88 -4.14
CA PRO A 253 -14.51 10.39 -3.08
C PRO A 253 -13.70 9.67 -1.99
N SER A 254 -14.10 9.84 -0.73
CA SER A 254 -13.28 9.42 0.42
C SER A 254 -13.27 7.92 0.64
N ASP A 255 -14.33 7.23 0.23
CA ASP A 255 -14.46 5.77 0.30
C ASP A 255 -13.36 5.05 -0.48
N LYS A 256 -12.89 5.64 -1.59
CA LYS A 256 -11.80 5.11 -2.43
C LYS A 256 -10.40 5.49 -1.95
N VAL A 257 -10.20 6.65 -1.34
CA VAL A 257 -8.85 7.14 -1.00
C VAL A 257 -8.27 6.36 0.18
N ARG A 258 -7.02 5.90 0.06
CA ARG A 258 -6.28 5.21 1.13
C ARG A 258 -4.89 5.80 1.31
N LEU A 259 -4.49 6.08 2.55
CA LEU A 259 -3.14 6.54 2.86
C LEU A 259 -2.18 5.35 2.80
N THR A 260 -1.48 5.20 1.69
CA THR A 260 -0.69 3.99 1.37
C THR A 260 0.76 4.06 1.80
N GLU A 261 1.26 5.25 2.10
CA GLU A 261 2.53 5.45 2.79
C GLU A 261 2.53 6.73 3.61
N ILE A 262 3.07 6.60 4.82
CA ILE A 262 3.46 7.68 5.69
C ILE A 262 4.57 7.16 6.63
N GLY A 263 5.56 7.97 6.93
CA GLY A 263 6.65 7.53 7.79
C GLY A 263 7.58 8.66 8.22
N PHE A 264 8.46 8.33 9.16
CA PHE A 264 9.49 9.23 9.67
C PHE A 264 10.75 8.40 10.01
N PRO A 265 11.92 8.69 9.43
CA PRO A 265 13.11 7.87 9.60
C PRO A 265 13.68 7.98 11.03
N THR A 266 14.22 6.88 11.56
CA THR A 266 14.76 6.82 12.92
C THR A 266 16.24 7.19 13.02
N ALA A 267 16.93 7.34 11.89
CA ALA A 267 18.35 7.69 11.80
C ALA A 267 18.68 8.20 10.39
N GLY A 268 19.95 8.55 10.16
CA GLY A 268 20.43 9.15 8.92
C GLY A 268 20.48 10.68 8.97
N ALA A 269 21.03 11.29 7.92
CA ALA A 269 21.07 12.74 7.79
C ALA A 269 19.70 13.28 7.33
N PRO A 270 19.26 14.47 7.77
CA PRO A 270 18.09 15.11 7.19
C PRO A 270 18.35 15.43 5.70
N PRO A 271 17.31 15.45 4.86
CA PRO A 271 17.46 15.87 3.47
C PRO A 271 17.89 17.34 3.40
N SER A 272 18.72 17.68 2.42
CA SER A 272 19.28 19.04 2.27
C SER A 272 18.21 20.12 2.08
N PHE A 273 17.07 19.78 1.49
CA PHE A 273 15.93 20.67 1.27
C PHE A 273 15.00 20.81 2.49
N ALA A 274 15.10 19.92 3.49
CA ALA A 274 14.36 20.03 4.74
C ALA A 274 15.28 19.73 5.95
N PRO A 275 16.32 20.55 6.19
CA PRO A 275 17.39 20.26 7.15
C PRO A 275 16.92 20.21 8.61
N ASN A 276 15.77 20.83 8.92
CA ASN A 276 15.18 20.84 10.26
C ASN A 276 14.36 19.59 10.57
N ASN A 277 14.09 18.75 9.57
CA ASN A 277 13.35 17.50 9.75
C ASN A 277 14.35 16.40 10.13
N VAL A 278 14.75 16.40 11.40
CA VAL A 278 15.85 15.56 11.90
C VAL A 278 15.40 14.10 12.09
N PRO A 279 15.98 13.12 11.36
CA PRO A 279 15.77 11.71 11.64
C PRO A 279 16.27 11.34 13.04
N SER A 280 15.41 10.73 13.85
CA SER A 280 15.80 10.13 15.13
C SER A 280 14.73 9.18 15.61
N LEU A 281 15.09 8.17 16.40
CA LEU A 281 14.12 7.26 16.99
C LEU A 281 13.08 8.02 17.83
N ALA A 282 13.50 9.04 18.58
CA ALA A 282 12.60 9.86 19.39
C ALA A 282 11.60 10.66 18.55
N ASN A 283 12.04 11.27 17.46
CA ASN A 283 11.15 12.03 16.56
C ASN A 283 10.19 11.10 15.82
N SER A 284 10.67 9.94 15.36
CA SER A 284 9.84 8.96 14.69
C SER A 284 8.76 8.37 15.61
N ILE A 285 9.11 8.03 16.86
CA ILE A 285 8.13 7.61 17.87
C ILE A 285 7.10 8.71 18.15
N SER A 286 7.54 9.96 18.25
CA SER A 286 6.64 11.10 18.50
C SER A 286 5.67 11.31 17.34
N PHE A 287 6.15 11.25 16.10
CA PHE A 287 5.32 11.34 14.90
C PHE A 287 4.37 10.15 14.76
N TYR A 288 4.84 8.92 15.01
CA TYR A 288 4.00 7.71 15.01
C TYR A 288 2.87 7.80 16.05
N LYS A 289 3.16 8.27 17.26
CA LYS A 289 2.12 8.50 18.29
C LYS A 289 1.08 9.53 17.84
N ALA A 290 1.51 10.62 17.19
CA ALA A 290 0.56 11.57 16.62
C ALA A 290 -0.28 10.90 15.52
N PHE A 291 0.36 10.18 14.60
CA PHE A 291 -0.30 9.47 13.50
C PHE A 291 -1.35 8.45 13.97
N LEU A 292 -1.10 7.70 15.06
CA LEU A 292 -2.10 6.78 15.61
C LEU A 292 -3.36 7.47 16.14
N ASN A 293 -3.27 8.78 16.45
CA ASN A 293 -4.41 9.60 16.84
C ASN A 293 -4.99 10.39 15.65
N TRP A 294 -4.53 10.12 14.43
CA TRP A 294 -5.05 10.79 13.25
C TRP A 294 -6.51 10.39 13.01
N SER A 295 -7.38 11.38 13.01
CA SER A 295 -8.82 11.23 12.79
C SER A 295 -9.21 12.17 11.65
N PRO A 296 -9.17 11.72 10.38
CA PRO A 296 -9.60 12.55 9.27
C PRO A 296 -11.09 12.86 9.38
N VAL A 297 -11.50 14.01 8.84
CA VAL A 297 -12.91 14.45 8.84
C VAL A 297 -13.81 13.60 7.93
N SER A 298 -13.22 12.83 7.01
CA SER A 298 -13.89 11.98 6.02
C SER A 298 -12.89 10.91 5.54
N GLY A 299 -13.34 9.71 5.22
CA GLY A 299 -12.48 8.57 4.87
C GLY A 299 -11.79 7.93 6.09
N GLY A 300 -10.53 7.51 5.96
CA GLY A 300 -9.80 6.77 7.01
C GLY A 300 -9.57 5.32 6.60
N GLN A 301 -9.96 4.37 7.45
CA GLN A 301 -9.78 2.91 7.24
C GLN A 301 -8.30 2.49 7.24
N GLU A 302 -7.89 1.53 6.41
CA GLU A 302 -6.50 1.06 6.38
C GLU A 302 -5.53 2.16 5.94
N VAL A 303 -4.56 2.42 6.81
CA VAL A 303 -3.49 3.40 6.62
C VAL A 303 -2.14 2.70 6.83
N PHE A 304 -1.13 3.01 6.02
CA PHE A 304 0.08 2.20 5.98
C PHE A 304 1.32 2.97 6.40
N TRP A 305 1.90 2.57 7.53
CA TRP A 305 3.21 3.08 7.95
C TRP A 305 4.30 2.52 7.05
N PHE A 306 5.16 3.38 6.53
CA PHE A 306 6.39 3.02 5.84
C PHE A 306 7.54 3.07 6.85
N MET A 307 8.11 1.93 7.26
CA MET A 307 7.79 0.53 6.88
C MET A 307 8.02 -0.42 8.06
N PHE A 308 7.84 -1.75 7.89
CA PHE A 308 8.00 -2.67 9.03
C PHE A 308 9.46 -2.92 9.42
N PHE A 309 10.33 -3.23 8.45
CA PHE A 309 11.76 -3.50 8.67
C PHE A 309 12.61 -2.44 7.99
N ASP A 310 13.70 -2.06 8.65
CA ASP A 310 14.78 -1.29 8.02
C ASP A 310 15.38 -2.02 6.85
N ARG A 311 15.96 -1.26 5.92
CA ARG A 311 16.71 -1.84 4.80
C ARG A 311 18.08 -2.27 5.28
N ARG A 312 18.70 -3.22 4.58
CA ARG A 312 20.04 -3.68 4.95
C ARG A 312 21.09 -2.57 4.82
N PRO A 313 22.18 -2.62 5.59
CA PRO A 313 23.27 -1.65 5.45
C PRO A 313 23.94 -1.68 4.07
N ASP A 314 23.99 -2.85 3.42
CA ASP A 314 24.55 -3.04 2.07
C ASP A 314 23.58 -2.64 0.96
N ASP A 315 22.32 -2.33 1.27
CA ASP A 315 21.34 -1.90 0.29
C ASP A 315 21.57 -0.44 -0.13
N ASN A 316 22.20 -0.26 -1.29
CA ASN A 316 22.48 1.06 -1.85
C ASN A 316 21.55 1.43 -3.01
N THR A 317 20.44 0.72 -3.21
CA THR A 317 19.57 0.94 -4.39
C THR A 317 18.80 2.26 -4.34
N MET A 318 18.73 2.89 -3.17
CA MET A 318 17.98 4.12 -2.95
C MET A 318 18.79 5.40 -3.12
N GLY A 319 20.12 5.34 -3.04
CA GLY A 319 20.99 6.51 -3.19
C GLY A 319 20.89 7.57 -2.10
N ILE A 320 20.02 7.40 -1.09
CA ILE A 320 19.85 8.28 0.06
C ILE A 320 19.90 7.42 1.32
N GLU A 321 20.70 7.85 2.28
CA GLU A 321 21.03 7.03 3.45
C GLU A 321 19.82 6.82 4.37
N LEU A 322 19.05 7.87 4.67
CA LEU A 322 17.92 7.84 5.61
C LEU A 322 16.84 6.82 5.24
N GLU A 323 16.78 6.39 3.97
CA GLU A 323 15.88 5.36 3.45
C GLU A 323 16.08 4.02 4.14
N LYS A 324 17.26 3.79 4.73
CA LYS A 324 17.57 2.58 5.47
C LYS A 324 16.82 2.48 6.79
N TYR A 325 16.27 3.57 7.32
CA TYR A 325 15.86 3.66 8.73
C TYR A 325 14.38 3.95 9.00
N PHE A 326 13.47 3.65 8.08
CA PHE A 326 12.02 3.84 8.26
C PHE A 326 11.32 2.71 9.05
N GLY A 327 12.02 1.60 9.31
CA GLY A 327 11.47 0.41 9.94
C GLY A 327 11.07 0.62 11.40
N PHE A 328 10.06 -0.11 11.85
CA PHE A 328 9.84 -0.39 13.27
C PHE A 328 10.91 -1.32 13.86
N TYR A 329 11.38 -2.23 13.01
CA TYR A 329 12.43 -3.19 13.28
C TYR A 329 13.70 -2.81 12.52
N THR A 330 14.86 -3.14 13.06
CA THR A 330 16.11 -3.14 12.30
C THR A 330 16.07 -4.21 11.21
N TRP A 331 17.00 -4.14 10.26
CA TRP A 331 17.09 -5.07 9.13
C TRP A 331 17.30 -6.53 9.56
N ASN A 332 17.87 -6.76 10.74
CA ASN A 332 18.09 -8.08 11.33
C ASN A 332 17.01 -8.45 12.37
N ARG A 333 15.80 -7.91 12.19
CA ARG A 333 14.60 -8.25 12.98
C ARG A 333 14.72 -7.94 14.48
N GLN A 334 15.47 -6.91 14.87
CA GLN A 334 15.46 -6.41 16.24
C GLN A 334 14.47 -5.26 16.38
N ILE A 335 13.60 -5.32 17.38
CA ILE A 335 12.65 -4.24 17.65
C ILE A 335 13.40 -2.97 18.08
N LYS A 336 13.05 -1.80 17.52
CA LYS A 336 13.71 -0.54 17.89
C LYS A 336 13.24 0.02 19.24
N ALA A 337 11.95 -0.15 19.56
CA ALA A 337 11.39 0.20 20.86
C ALA A 337 10.08 -0.57 21.15
N SER A 338 9.81 -0.86 22.42
CA SER A 338 8.72 -1.76 22.87
C SER A 338 7.29 -1.35 22.47
N SER A 339 7.06 -0.07 22.17
CA SER A 339 5.74 0.48 21.76
C SER A 339 5.82 1.12 20.38
N TYR A 340 6.70 0.60 19.52
CA TYR A 340 6.98 1.07 18.18
C TYR A 340 7.31 -0.16 17.31
N PRO A 341 6.29 -0.86 16.76
CA PRO A 341 4.87 -0.49 16.72
C PRO A 341 4.11 -0.97 17.96
N ASN A 342 2.88 -0.48 18.15
CA ASN A 342 1.98 -1.03 19.17
C ASN A 342 1.54 -2.45 18.79
N LEU A 343 1.47 -3.35 19.77
CA LEU A 343 0.87 -4.67 19.58
C LEU A 343 -0.61 -4.52 19.24
N VAL A 344 -1.13 -5.39 18.36
CA VAL A 344 -2.57 -5.53 18.25
C VAL A 344 -3.05 -6.21 19.51
N THR A 345 -3.66 -5.45 20.43
CA THR A 345 -4.41 -6.06 21.52
C THR A 345 -5.53 -6.88 20.89
N ALA A 346 -5.57 -8.18 21.21
CA ALA A 346 -6.70 -9.01 20.83
C ALA A 346 -7.95 -8.38 21.45
N LEU A 347 -8.85 -7.82 20.63
CA LEU A 347 -10.23 -7.67 21.06
C LEU A 347 -10.70 -9.07 21.49
N PRO A 348 -11.33 -9.23 22.67
CA PRO A 348 -11.84 -10.53 23.08
C PRO A 348 -12.71 -11.05 21.95
N THR A 349 -12.32 -12.20 21.39
CA THR A 349 -13.14 -12.91 20.42
C THR A 349 -14.47 -13.16 21.12
N ALA A 350 -15.55 -12.52 20.66
CA ALA A 350 -16.88 -12.89 21.12
C ALA A 350 -16.99 -14.41 20.97
N ALA A 351 -17.26 -15.09 22.08
CA ALA A 351 -17.38 -16.53 22.09
C ALA A 351 -18.31 -16.97 20.95
N PRO A 352 -18.01 -18.05 20.23
CA PRO A 352 -18.88 -18.53 19.17
C PRO A 352 -20.28 -18.68 19.75
N THR A 353 -21.24 -17.94 19.20
CA THR A 353 -22.65 -18.10 19.53
C THR A 353 -22.96 -19.59 19.35
N SER A 354 -23.29 -20.25 20.46
CA SER A 354 -23.65 -21.67 20.47
C SER A 354 -24.70 -21.91 19.37
N ALA A 355 -24.47 -22.95 18.57
CA ALA A 355 -25.40 -23.39 17.55
C ALA A 355 -26.82 -23.51 18.15
N PRO A 356 -27.89 -23.15 17.41
CA PRO A 356 -29.25 -23.29 17.90
C PRO A 356 -29.49 -24.72 18.36
N ALA A 357 -29.84 -24.89 19.63
CA ALA A 357 -30.25 -26.19 20.16
C ALA A 357 -31.42 -26.71 19.32
N THR A 358 -31.26 -27.92 18.78
CA THR A 358 -32.30 -28.62 18.04
C THR A 358 -33.49 -28.81 18.98
N ALA A 359 -34.58 -28.07 18.74
CA ALA A 359 -35.82 -28.27 19.46
C ALA A 359 -36.42 -29.63 19.07
N THR A 360 -36.59 -30.50 20.07
CA THR A 360 -37.38 -31.73 19.97
C THR A 360 -38.82 -31.44 19.54
N PRO A 361 -39.45 -32.31 18.73
CA PRO A 361 -40.80 -32.08 18.24
C PRO A 361 -41.83 -32.23 19.36
N THR A 362 -42.51 -31.14 19.70
CA THR A 362 -43.66 -31.16 20.62
C THR A 362 -44.91 -31.55 19.84
N THR A 363 -45.59 -32.60 20.32
CA THR A 363 -46.90 -33.07 19.86
C THR A 363 -47.96 -31.98 19.98
N SER A 364 -48.74 -31.79 18.91
CA SER A 364 -49.85 -30.86 18.82
C SER A 364 -51.12 -31.37 19.52
N SER A 365 -51.89 -30.46 20.09
CA SER A 365 -53.32 -30.62 20.40
C SER A 365 -54.03 -29.26 20.23
N PRO A 366 -55.33 -29.20 19.84
CA PRO A 366 -55.86 -28.07 19.07
C PRO A 366 -56.72 -27.04 19.85
N SER A 367 -56.82 -25.87 19.20
CA SER A 367 -57.93 -24.89 19.21
C SER A 367 -57.96 -23.80 20.30
N ALA A 368 -57.91 -22.52 19.90
CA ALA A 368 -59.10 -21.72 19.58
C ALA A 368 -58.76 -20.23 19.27
N GLY A 369 -59.42 -19.64 18.27
CA GLY A 369 -59.79 -18.20 18.26
C GLY A 369 -58.90 -17.19 17.50
N THR A 370 -59.29 -16.88 16.25
CA THR A 370 -59.00 -15.66 15.45
C THR A 370 -59.62 -14.39 16.12
N PRO A 371 -59.33 -13.11 15.75
CA PRO A 371 -58.95 -12.65 14.40
C PRO A 371 -57.89 -11.53 14.20
N ALA A 372 -57.19 -11.70 13.07
CA ALA A 372 -56.71 -10.73 12.07
C ALA A 372 -56.50 -9.24 12.45
N GLN A 373 -55.26 -8.78 12.26
CA GLN A 373 -54.99 -7.42 11.79
C GLN A 373 -54.18 -7.43 10.49
N VAL A 374 -54.57 -6.49 9.63
CA VAL A 374 -54.30 -6.40 8.20
C VAL A 374 -52.99 -5.64 7.94
N CYS A 375 -52.04 -6.26 7.23
CA CYS A 375 -50.93 -5.55 6.60
C CYS A 375 -51.41 -4.83 5.34
N ARG A 376 -51.33 -3.48 5.33
CA ARG A 376 -51.44 -2.68 4.10
C ARG A 376 -50.05 -2.49 3.49
N VAL A 377 -49.84 -3.07 2.31
CA VAL A 377 -48.70 -2.80 1.43
C VAL A 377 -49.12 -1.70 0.45
N HIS A 378 -48.39 -0.57 0.45
CA HIS A 378 -48.52 0.43 -0.61
C HIS A 378 -47.64 0.03 -1.80
N LYS A 379 -48.31 -0.15 -2.94
CA LYS A 379 -47.73 -0.37 -4.26
C LYS A 379 -47.43 1.01 -4.85
N VAL A 380 -46.18 1.31 -5.17
CA VAL A 380 -45.82 2.49 -5.97
C VAL A 380 -45.74 2.04 -7.42
N SER A 381 -46.65 2.55 -8.24
CA SER A 381 -46.66 2.39 -9.70
C SER A 381 -45.84 3.50 -10.34
N SER A 382 -44.99 3.08 -11.27
CA SER A 382 -44.27 3.86 -12.28
C SER A 382 -45.23 4.61 -13.21
N ASN A 383 -44.88 5.86 -13.52
CA ASN A 383 -45.13 6.55 -14.78
C ASN A 383 -43.83 7.20 -15.23
#